data_AF-A0A3S5DLB8-F1
#
_entry.id   AF-A0A3S5DLB8-F1
#
_cell.length_a   1.000
_cell.length_b   1.000
_cell.length_c   1.000
_cell.angle_alpha   90.00
_cell.angle_beta   90.00
_cell.angle_gamma   90.00
#
_symmetry.space_group_name_H-M   'P 1'
#
loop_
_entity.id
_entity.type
_entity.pdbx_description
1 polymer ?
#
loop_
_entity_poly.entity_id
_entity_poly.type
_entity_poly.pdbx_seq_one_letter_code
_entity_poly.pdbx_strand_id
1 'polypeptide(L)' 'MVLPDADLDNTVNALMGAAYGSCGERCMAISVAVCVGDQAADALIAKLAPQIKALKVGPGTSPGLDMGRW' A
#
# COMPACT_ATOMS: atom_id res chain seq x y z
N MET A 1 -8.72 7.10 5.87
CA MET A 1 -10.06 6.55 6.15
C MET A 1 -10.64 6.11 4.82
N VAL A 2 -11.13 4.88 4.72
CA VAL A 2 -11.77 4.32 3.51
C VAL A 2 -13.25 4.18 3.80
N LEU A 3 -14.07 4.93 3.06
CA LEU A 3 -15.52 4.88 3.17
C LEU A 3 -16.09 3.77 2.26
N PRO A 4 -17.32 3.29 2.51
CA PRO A 4 -17.93 2.23 1.71
C PRO A 4 -18.10 2.56 0.22
N ASP A 5 -18.18 3.85 -0.12
CA ASP A 5 -18.35 4.39 -1.48
C ASP A 5 -17.01 4.82 -2.12
N ALA A 6 -15.89 4.64 -1.42
CA ALA A 6 -14.58 5.01 -1.94
C ALA A 6 -14.21 4.13 -3.15
N ASP A 7 -13.56 4.74 -4.14
CA ASP A 7 -12.92 4.00 -5.23
C ASP A 7 -11.75 3.18 -4.67
N LEU A 8 -11.97 1.87 -4.54
CA LEU A 8 -10.99 0.95 -3.95
C LEU A 8 -9.77 0.75 -4.83
N ASP A 9 -9.88 0.79 -6.15
CA ASP A 9 -8.72 0.60 -7.03
C ASP A 9 -7.77 1.79 -6.94
N ASN A 10 -8.32 3.00 -6.94
CA ASN A 10 -7.53 4.20 -6.70
C ASN A 10 -6.96 4.23 -5.27
N THR A 11 -7.77 3.85 -4.28
CA THR A 11 -7.34 3.81 -2.87
C THR A 11 -6.16 2.85 -2.67
N VAL A 12 -6.21 1.64 -3.24
CA VAL A 12 -5.14 0.66 -3.14
C VAL A 12 -3.86 1.19 -3.79
N ASN A 13 -3.96 1.77 -4.99
CA ASN A 13 -2.79 2.35 -5.67
C ASN A 13 -2.15 3.48 -4.84
N ALA A 14 -2.96 4.38 -4.28
CA ALA A 14 -2.48 5.44 -3.41
C ALA A 14 -1.81 4.90 -2.13
N LEU A 15 -2.41 3.89 -1.49
CA LEU A 15 -1.86 3.25 -0.29
C LEU A 15 -0.53 2.55 -0.58
N MET A 16 -0.38 1.90 -1.73
CA MET A 16 0.88 1.25 -2.10
C MET A 16 2.04 2.26 -2.13
N GLY A 17 1.85 3.42 -2.75
CA GLY A 17 2.87 4.48 -2.77
C GLY A 17 3.09 5.14 -1.40
N ALA A 18 2.02 5.37 -0.63
CA ALA A 18 2.11 6.11 0.63
C ALA A 18 2.62 5.26 1.80
N ALA A 19 2.29 3.97 1.85
CA ALA A 19 2.73 3.07 2.93
C ALA A 19 4.11 2.47 2.64
N TYR A 20 4.38 2.11 1.38
CA TYR A 20 5.56 1.35 0.99
C TYR A 20 6.61 2.18 0.23
N GLY A 21 6.29 3.42 -0.16
CA GLY A 21 7.26 4.32 -0.77
C GLY A 21 8.42 4.63 0.19
N SER A 22 9.65 4.60 -0.33
CA SER A 22 10.88 4.72 0.48
C SER A 22 10.90 3.78 1.68
N CYS A 23 10.43 2.54 1.52
CA CYS A 23 10.39 1.53 2.58
C CYS A 23 9.57 1.96 3.82
N GLY A 24 8.65 2.92 3.68
CA GLY A 24 7.90 3.48 4.80
C GLY A 24 8.71 4.42 5.70
N GLU A 25 9.96 4.74 5.34
CA GLU A 25 10.84 5.65 6.08
C GLU A 25 10.51 7.12 5.77
N ARG A 26 9.22 7.45 5.80
CA ARG A 26 8.71 8.81 5.62
C ARG A 26 7.85 9.13 6.84
N CYS A 27 8.05 10.30 7.44
CA CYS A 27 7.20 10.76 8.55
C CYS A 27 5.72 10.91 8.16
N MET A 28 5.45 11.04 6.85
CA MET A 28 4.12 11.08 6.26
C MET A 28 3.70 9.74 5.63
N ALA A 29 4.41 8.64 5.92
CA ALA A 29 3.99 7.32 5.46
C ALA A 29 2.65 6.97 6.11
N ILE A 30 1.71 6.46 5.31
CA ILE A 30 0.43 5.99 5.83
C ILE A 30 0.68 4.62 6.48
N SER A 31 0.67 4.59 7.80
CA SER A 31 0.88 3.36 8.58
C SER A 31 -0.42 2.64 8.94
N VAL A 32 -1.56 3.34 8.90
CA VAL A 32 -2.87 2.79 9.29
C VAL A 32 -3.95 3.23 8.29
N ALA A 33 -4.62 2.24 7.70
CA ALA A 33 -5.84 2.44 6.91
C ALA A 33 -7.05 2.04 7.76
N VAL A 34 -7.88 3.02 8.14
CA VAL A 34 -9.14 2.77 8.86
C VAL A 34 -10.25 2.63 7.82
N CYS A 35 -10.93 1.47 7.79
CA CYS A 35 -12.06 1.21 6.91
C CYS A 35 -13.37 1.32 7.69
N VAL A 36 -14.39 1.90 7.06
CA VAL A 36 -15.73 1.97 7.63
C VAL A 36 -16.57 0.83 7.05
N GLY A 37 -16.93 -0.13 7.91
CA GLY A 37 -17.70 -1.32 7.54
C GLY A 37 -16.82 -2.46 7.03
N ASP A 38 -17.24 -3.69 7.36
CA ASP A 38 -16.45 -4.91 7.09
C ASP A 38 -16.31 -5.19 5.59
N GLN A 39 -17.36 -4.88 4.80
CA GLN A 39 -17.33 -5.09 3.35
C GLN A 39 -16.22 -4.30 2.66
N ALA A 40 -16.03 -3.03 3.04
CA ALA A 40 -14.97 -2.19 2.49
C ALA A 40 -13.58 -2.69 2.94
N ALA A 41 -13.48 -3.17 4.19
CA ALA A 41 -12.25 -3.75 4.72
C ALA A 41 -11.85 -5.02 3.97
N ASP A 42 -12.77 -5.97 3.80
CA ASP A 42 -12.54 -7.22 3.08
C ASP A 42 -12.17 -6.99 1.62
N ALA A 43 -12.90 -6.09 0.94
CA ALA A 43 -12.63 -5.73 -0.45
C ALA A 43 -11.27 -5.03 -0.62
N LEU A 44 -10.90 -4.14 0.32
CA LEU A 44 -9.60 -3.50 0.34
C LEU A 44 -8.48 -4.53 0.53
N ILE A 45 -8.61 -5.42 1.51
CA ILE A 45 -7.63 -6.48 1.79
C ILE A 45 -7.46 -7.38 0.56
N ALA A 46 -8.56 -7.80 -0.07
CA ALA A 46 -8.54 -8.67 -1.25
C ALA A 46 -7.77 -8.07 -2.43
N LYS A 47 -7.84 -6.75 -2.63
CA LYS A 47 -7.11 -6.02 -3.68
C LYS A 47 -5.69 -5.66 -3.28
N LEU A 48 -5.45 -5.31 -2.02
CA LEU A 48 -4.15 -4.85 -1.52
C LEU A 48 -3.16 -6.01 -1.33
N ALA A 49 -3.61 -7.14 -0.77
CA ALA A 49 -2.76 -8.30 -0.50
C ALA A 49 -1.96 -8.82 -1.72
N PRO A 50 -2.53 -8.99 -2.92
CA PRO A 50 -1.75 -9.42 -4.08
C PRO A 50 -0.71 -8.38 -4.53
N GLN A 51 -1.00 -7.09 -4.40
CA GLN A 51 -0.04 -6.04 -4.78
C GLN A 51 1.15 -5.99 -3.81
N ILE A 52 0.89 -6.13 -2.50
CA ILE A 52 1.96 -6.25 -1.51
C ILE A 52 2.85 -7.46 -1.80
N LYS A 53 2.25 -8.61 -2.14
CA LYS A 53 3.00 -9.83 -2.48
C LYS A 53 3.86 -9.68 -3.74
N ALA A 54 3.47 -8.79 -4.66
CA ALA A 54 4.19 -8.53 -5.90
C ALA A 54 5.33 -7.51 -5.75
N LEU A 55 5.46 -6.85 -4.59
CA LEU A 55 6.52 -5.86 -4.34
C LEU A 55 7.91 -6.48 -4.51
N LYS A 56 8.74 -5.82 -5.31
CA LYS A 56 10.14 -6.19 -5.48
C LYS A 56 10.98 -5.45 -4.44
N VAL A 57 11.40 -6.17 -3.42
CA VAL A 57 12.25 -5.67 -2.34
C VAL A 57 13.68 -6.13 -2.57
N GLY A 58 14.66 -5.23 -2.47
CA GLY A 58 16.06 -5.58 -2.63
C GLY A 58 17.03 -4.44 -2.31
N PRO A 59 18.32 -4.60 -2.67
CA PRO A 59 19.34 -3.58 -2.41
C PRO A 59 19.06 -2.29 -3.20
N GLY A 60 19.22 -1.12 -2.59
CA GLY A 60 18.99 0.19 -3.25
C GLY A 60 19.84 0.47 -4.49
N THR A 61 20.85 -0.36 -4.76
CA THR A 61 21.72 -0.31 -5.94
C THR A 61 21.19 -1.10 -7.14
N SER A 62 20.17 -1.95 -6.95
CA SER A 62 19.62 -2.78 -8.02
C SER A 62 18.47 -2.08 -8.75
N PRO A 63 18.50 -2.00 -10.09
CA PRO A 63 17.44 -1.35 -10.86
C PRO A 63 16.14 -2.18 -10.87
N GLY A 64 14.99 -1.49 -10.94
CA GLY A 64 13.67 -2.13 -11.08
C GLY A 64 13.08 -2.70 -9.79
N LEU A 65 13.55 -2.24 -8.64
CA LEU A 65 12.98 -2.54 -7.33
C LEU A 65 11.96 -1.47 -6.91
N ASP A 66 10.91 -1.91 -6.22
CA ASP A 66 9.86 -1.05 -5.67
C ASP A 66 10.24 -0.53 -4.27
N MET A 67 11.04 -1.31 -3.53
CA MET A 67 11.59 -0.96 -2.23
C MET A 67 13.10 -1.25 -2.20
N GLY A 68 13.90 -0.20 -2.00
CA GLY A 68 15.34 -0.30 -1.80
C GLY A 68 15.71 -0.25 -0.33
N ARG A 69 16.42 -1.27 0.17
CA ARG A 69 17.08 -1.23 1.47
C ARG A 69 18.56 -0.90 1.26
N TRP A 70 19.11 0.01 2.06
CA TRP A 70 20.54 0.33 2.07
C TRP A 70 21.35 -0.80 2.71
#